data_AF-A0A3B9A2K0-F1
#
_entry.id   AF-A0A3B9A2K0-F1
#
_cell.length_a   1.000
_cell.length_b   1.000
_cell.length_c   1.000
_cell.angle_alpha   90.00
_cell.angle_beta   90.00
_cell.angle_gamma   90.00
#
_symmetry.space_group_name_H-M   'P 1'
#
loop_
_entity.id
_entity.type
_entity.pdbx_description
1 polymer ?
#
loop_
_entity_poly.entity_id
_entity_poly.type
_entity_poly.pdbx_seq_one_letter_code
_entity_poly.pdbx_strand_id
1 'polypeptide(L)'
;MNGKRRDNAWPRCEQPAVSMMSSLPLMMNGRSVVLILDTCALVFDALDPDRLSKKATAAIAQADAAGRLACCDISLWEIAMLVAKGRLDPGTNAQEFIQLILAARKIVVIPITPEIAVKSALAEFCPHGDPADRIIAASTLIHKAKLVTSDHNLATVSGLQIIW
;
A
#
# COMPACT_ATOMS: atom_id res chain seq x y z
N MET A 1 -10.64 40.74 7.89
CA MET A 1 -11.15 39.88 8.98
C MET A 1 -12.25 38.96 8.43
N ASN A 2 -12.10 37.67 8.72
CA ASN A 2 -13.10 36.59 8.74
C ASN A 2 -13.75 36.09 7.43
N GLY A 3 -13.05 35.16 6.76
CA GLY A 3 -13.66 34.16 5.88
C GLY A 3 -14.24 32.99 6.70
N LYS A 4 -15.56 32.78 6.58
CA LYS A 4 -16.32 31.72 7.27
C LYS A 4 -15.81 30.33 6.89
N ARG A 5 -15.47 29.50 7.88
CA ARG A 5 -15.38 28.03 7.74
C ARG A 5 -16.77 27.52 7.35
N ARG A 6 -16.86 26.67 6.32
CA ARG A 6 -18.07 25.92 6.01
C ARG A 6 -17.99 24.59 6.75
N ASP A 7 -18.80 24.45 7.79
CA ASP A 7 -18.98 23.22 8.53
C ASP A 7 -19.86 22.28 7.69
N ASN A 8 -19.25 21.55 6.76
CA ASN A 8 -19.93 20.57 5.89
C ASN A 8 -19.88 19.17 6.51
N ALA A 9 -20.35 18.99 7.74
CA ALA A 9 -20.46 17.65 8.33
C ALA A 9 -21.56 16.86 7.59
N TRP A 10 -21.21 15.70 7.04
CA TRP A 10 -22.17 14.77 6.43
C TRP A 10 -23.21 14.34 7.47
N PRO A 11 -24.51 14.18 7.11
CA PRO A 11 -25.52 13.73 8.06
C PRO A 11 -25.13 12.37 8.66
N ARG A 12 -25.16 12.25 10.00
CA ARG A 12 -24.90 10.98 10.70
C ARG A 12 -26.00 9.99 10.36
N CYS A 13 -25.65 8.94 9.63
CA CYS A 13 -26.48 7.76 9.51
C CYS A 13 -26.12 6.82 10.68
N GLU A 14 -27.08 6.49 11.54
CA GLU A 14 -26.89 5.52 12.61
C GLU A 14 -26.58 4.15 12.01
N GLN A 15 -25.38 3.63 12.25
CA GLN A 15 -24.95 2.33 11.75
C GLN A 15 -25.43 1.22 12.70
N PRO A 16 -26.05 0.14 12.20
CA PRO A 16 -26.26 -1.07 13.00
C PRO A 16 -24.91 -1.71 13.34
N ALA A 17 -24.84 -2.39 14.48
CA ALA A 17 -23.66 -3.14 14.90
C ALA A 17 -23.25 -4.18 13.82
N VAL A 18 -22.14 -3.92 13.13
CA VAL A 18 -21.56 -4.85 12.16
C VAL A 18 -20.83 -5.94 12.95
N SER A 19 -21.28 -7.18 12.79
CA SER A 19 -20.63 -8.37 13.35
C SER A 19 -19.17 -8.46 12.90
N MET A 20 -18.24 -8.58 13.86
CA MET A 20 -16.81 -8.80 13.63
C MET A 20 -16.60 -10.13 12.88
N MET A 21 -16.52 -10.08 11.56
CA MET A 21 -15.93 -11.18 10.79
C MET A 21 -14.45 -10.90 10.55
N SER A 22 -13.67 -11.50 11.44
CA SER A 22 -12.30 -12.01 11.30
C SER A 22 -11.14 -11.03 11.04
N SER A 23 -10.47 -10.63 12.13
CA SER A 23 -9.09 -10.15 12.21
C SER A 23 -8.04 -11.26 11.95
N LEU A 24 -8.35 -12.23 11.09
CA LEU A 24 -7.37 -13.23 10.67
C LEU A 24 -6.51 -12.60 9.57
N PRO A 25 -5.16 -12.64 9.68
CA PRO A 25 -4.31 -12.31 8.55
C PRO A 25 -4.80 -13.11 7.34
N LEU A 26 -4.92 -12.49 6.16
CA LEU A 26 -5.22 -13.21 4.91
C LEU A 26 -4.34 -14.48 4.85
N MET A 27 -4.96 -15.63 5.15
CA MET A 27 -4.31 -16.93 5.10
C MET A 27 -4.39 -17.39 3.66
N MET A 28 -3.41 -17.00 2.85
CA MET A 28 -3.35 -17.41 1.45
C MET A 28 -2.81 -18.83 1.39
N ASN A 29 -3.66 -19.83 1.14
CA ASN A 29 -3.27 -21.24 1.07
C ASN A 29 -2.44 -21.73 2.29
N GLY A 30 -2.72 -21.18 3.50
CA GLY A 30 -1.95 -21.48 4.71
C GLY A 30 -0.59 -20.78 4.83
N ARG A 31 -0.31 -19.77 3.99
CA ARG A 31 0.91 -18.95 4.04
C ARG A 31 0.55 -17.50 4.36
N SER A 32 1.18 -16.92 5.38
CA SER A 32 1.02 -15.50 5.72
C SER A 32 1.65 -14.61 4.65
N VAL A 33 0.98 -13.50 4.30
CA VAL A 33 1.62 -12.39 3.57
C VAL A 33 2.73 -11.84 4.45
N VAL A 34 3.96 -11.75 3.92
CA VAL A 34 5.13 -11.35 4.71
C VAL A 34 5.71 -10.02 4.24
N LEU A 35 5.54 -9.67 2.96
CA LEU A 35 6.18 -8.51 2.37
C LEU A 35 5.25 -7.76 1.41
N ILE A 36 4.96 -6.51 1.74
CA ILE A 36 4.21 -5.58 0.90
C ILE A 36 5.20 -4.66 0.20
N LEU A 37 5.03 -4.51 -1.11
CA LEU A 37 5.76 -3.54 -1.91
C LEU A 37 4.95 -2.24 -1.99
N ASP A 38 5.60 -1.15 -1.59
CA ASP A 38 5.10 0.20 -1.83
C ASP A 38 5.13 0.54 -3.32
N THR A 39 4.43 1.61 -3.73
CA THR A 39 4.40 2.11 -5.09
C THR A 39 5.81 2.38 -5.62
N CYS A 40 6.68 3.01 -4.81
CA CYS A 40 8.07 3.28 -5.21
C CYS A 40 8.86 1.98 -5.46
N ALA A 41 8.67 0.96 -4.62
CA ALA A 41 9.34 -0.32 -4.75
C ALA A 41 8.87 -1.09 -5.99
N LEU A 42 7.56 -1.09 -6.28
CA LEU A 42 7.00 -1.67 -7.51
C LEU A 42 7.59 -1.01 -8.76
N VAL A 43 7.64 0.32 -8.77
CA VAL A 43 8.15 1.09 -9.91
C VAL A 43 9.64 0.87 -10.12
N PHE A 44 10.46 0.88 -9.06
CA PHE A 44 11.90 0.64 -9.21
C PHE A 44 12.17 -0.81 -9.61
N ASP A 45 11.51 -1.78 -8.99
CA ASP A 45 11.66 -3.18 -9.37
C ASP A 45 11.33 -3.43 -10.85
N ALA A 46 10.34 -2.71 -11.41
CA ALA A 46 9.94 -2.87 -12.80
C ALA A 46 10.79 -2.08 -13.81
N LEU A 47 11.23 -0.87 -13.46
CA LEU A 47 11.81 0.07 -14.43
C LEU A 47 13.27 0.44 -14.15
N ASP A 48 13.72 0.36 -12.90
CA ASP A 48 15.07 0.75 -12.49
C ASP A 48 15.52 -0.03 -11.24
N PRO A 49 15.80 -1.34 -11.38
CA PRO A 49 16.06 -2.22 -10.22
C PRO A 49 17.29 -1.82 -9.41
N ASP A 50 18.24 -1.10 -10.01
CA ASP A 50 19.46 -0.62 -9.36
C ASP A 50 19.17 0.41 -8.27
N ARG A 51 17.98 1.03 -8.27
CA ARG A 51 17.52 1.92 -7.19
C ARG A 51 17.05 1.17 -5.95
N LEU A 52 16.75 -0.12 -6.05
CA LEU A 52 16.48 -0.95 -4.88
C LEU A 52 17.77 -1.17 -4.12
N SER A 53 17.72 -1.05 -2.80
CA SER A 53 18.88 -1.44 -1.99
C SER A 53 19.14 -2.94 -2.08
N LYS A 54 20.35 -3.35 -1.68
CA LYS A 54 20.69 -4.78 -1.56
C LYS A 54 19.75 -5.51 -0.61
N LYS A 55 19.29 -4.85 0.46
CA LYS A 55 18.40 -5.44 1.47
C LYS A 55 16.98 -5.58 0.94
N ALA A 56 16.46 -4.57 0.24
CA ALA A 56 15.17 -4.63 -0.44
C ALA A 56 15.16 -5.73 -1.52
N THR A 57 16.18 -5.74 -2.39
CA THR A 57 16.35 -6.73 -3.45
C THR A 57 16.34 -8.16 -2.91
N ALA A 58 17.11 -8.43 -1.84
CA ALA A 58 17.17 -9.74 -1.22
C ALA A 58 15.82 -10.15 -0.59
N ALA A 59 15.15 -9.23 0.10
CA ALA A 59 13.84 -9.48 0.71
C ALA A 59 12.76 -9.77 -0.34
N ILE A 60 12.73 -8.99 -1.44
CA ILE A 60 11.83 -9.19 -2.57
C ILE A 60 12.04 -10.58 -3.16
N ALA A 61 13.28 -10.94 -3.51
CA ALA A 61 13.59 -12.24 -4.11
C ALA A 61 13.18 -13.42 -3.20
N GLN A 62 13.42 -13.31 -1.89
CA GLN A 62 13.03 -14.35 -0.93
C GLN A 62 11.51 -14.48 -0.80
N ALA A 63 10.78 -13.36 -0.74
CA ALA A 63 9.34 -13.36 -0.63
C ALA A 63 8.66 -13.85 -1.92
N ASP A 64 9.22 -13.51 -3.08
CA ASP A 64 8.78 -13.95 -4.41
C ASP A 64 8.86 -15.47 -4.54
N ALA A 65 10.03 -16.05 -4.23
CA ALA A 65 10.25 -17.49 -4.23
C ALA A 65 9.28 -18.24 -3.29
N ALA A 66 8.82 -17.60 -2.22
CA ALA A 66 7.85 -18.16 -1.28
C ALA A 66 6.37 -17.93 -1.68
N GLY A 67 6.12 -17.11 -2.71
CA GLY A 67 4.77 -16.66 -3.09
C GLY A 67 4.10 -15.80 -2.01
N ARG A 68 4.86 -14.90 -1.38
CA ARG A 68 4.43 -14.08 -0.23
C ARG A 68 4.58 -12.57 -0.46
N LEU A 69 4.72 -12.17 -1.72
CA LEU A 69 4.70 -10.77 -2.15
C LEU A 69 3.28 -10.27 -2.32
N ALA A 70 3.06 -9.05 -1.86
CA ALA A 70 1.81 -8.34 -2.05
C ALA A 70 2.05 -6.86 -2.37
N CYS A 71 1.03 -6.20 -2.90
CA CYS A 71 0.93 -4.74 -2.97
C CYS A 71 -0.48 -4.32 -2.57
N CYS A 72 -0.68 -3.05 -2.22
CA CYS A 72 -2.03 -2.53 -2.02
C CYS A 72 -2.65 -2.12 -3.36
N ASP A 73 -3.97 -2.29 -3.52
CA ASP A 73 -4.72 -1.80 -4.68
C ASP A 73 -4.56 -0.27 -4.88
N ILE A 74 -4.43 0.50 -3.80
CA ILE A 74 -4.17 1.94 -3.84
C ILE A 74 -2.86 2.28 -4.55
N SER A 75 -1.84 1.40 -4.46
CA SER A 75 -0.58 1.57 -5.19
C SER A 75 -0.78 1.43 -6.70
N LEU A 76 -1.71 0.58 -7.13
CA LEU A 76 -2.05 0.44 -8.56
C LEU A 76 -2.76 1.68 -9.07
N TRP A 77 -3.67 2.27 -8.27
CA TRP A 77 -4.27 3.55 -8.57
C TRP A 77 -3.22 4.66 -8.67
N GLU A 78 -2.25 4.68 -7.74
CA GLU A 78 -1.18 5.67 -7.76
C GLU A 78 -0.31 5.55 -9.01
N ILE A 79 0.08 4.33 -9.42
CA ILE A 79 0.77 4.08 -10.69
C ILE A 79 -0.02 4.63 -11.87
N ALA A 80 -1.31 4.28 -11.98
CA ALA A 80 -2.16 4.74 -13.06
C ALA A 80 -2.28 6.28 -13.08
N MET A 81 -2.39 6.90 -11.91
CA MET A 81 -2.45 8.34 -11.74
C MET A 81 -1.12 9.02 -12.13
N LEU A 82 0.03 8.44 -11.78
CA LEU A 82 1.35 8.96 -12.17
C LEU A 82 1.54 8.91 -13.69
N VAL A 83 1.12 7.82 -14.33
CA VAL A 83 1.14 7.70 -15.80
C VAL A 83 0.21 8.73 -16.44
N ALA A 84 -1.03 8.85 -15.96
CA ALA A 84 -1.99 9.83 -16.49
C ALA A 84 -1.51 11.28 -16.35
N LYS A 85 -0.70 11.58 -15.33
CA LYS A 85 -0.09 12.91 -15.13
C LYS A 85 1.25 13.09 -15.86
N GLY A 86 1.73 12.09 -16.61
CA GLY A 86 3.03 12.14 -17.28
C GLY A 86 4.23 12.18 -16.31
N ARG A 87 4.04 11.76 -15.06
CA ARG A 87 5.09 11.68 -14.03
C ARG A 87 5.81 10.33 -14.01
N LEU A 88 5.26 9.35 -14.73
CA LEU A 88 5.81 8.02 -14.94
C LEU A 88 5.57 7.64 -16.40
N ASP A 89 6.62 7.25 -17.11
CA ASP A 89 6.53 6.75 -18.48
C ASP A 89 7.07 5.31 -18.53
N PRO A 90 6.18 4.30 -18.54
CA PRO A 90 6.60 2.91 -18.64
C PRO A 90 6.76 2.43 -20.09
N GLY A 91 6.69 3.32 -21.10
CA GLY A 91 6.73 2.95 -22.52
C GLY A 91 5.46 2.27 -23.03
N THR A 92 4.44 2.12 -22.18
CA THR A 92 3.11 1.60 -22.52
C THR A 92 2.01 2.31 -21.72
N ASN A 93 0.74 1.95 -21.93
CA ASN A 93 -0.38 2.44 -21.15
C ASN A 93 -0.37 1.87 -19.72
N ALA A 94 -1.00 2.61 -18.78
CA ALA A 94 -1.00 2.26 -17.36
C ALA A 94 -1.56 0.86 -17.06
N GLN A 95 -2.63 0.46 -17.75
CA GLN A 95 -3.27 -0.83 -17.50
C GLN A 95 -2.34 -1.99 -17.85
N GLU A 96 -1.72 -1.93 -19.03
CA GLU A 96 -0.75 -2.94 -19.45
C GLU A 96 0.46 -2.98 -18.53
N PHE A 97 0.98 -1.82 -18.13
CA PHE A 97 2.10 -1.75 -17.19
C PHE A 97 1.77 -2.40 -15.84
N ILE A 98 0.60 -2.12 -15.28
CA ILE A 98 0.14 -2.74 -14.02
C ILE A 98 0.01 -4.27 -14.19
N GLN A 99 -0.54 -4.74 -15.31
CA GLN A 99 -0.66 -6.18 -15.57
C GLN A 99 0.70 -6.87 -15.65
N LEU A 100 1.70 -6.23 -16.28
CA LEU A 100 3.07 -6.73 -16.36
C LEU A 100 3.72 -6.83 -14.96
N ILE A 101 3.58 -5.81 -14.12
CA ILE A 101 4.08 -5.82 -12.72
C ILE A 101 3.49 -7.02 -11.96
N LEU A 102 2.17 -7.21 -12.01
CA LEU A 102 1.51 -8.27 -11.27
C LEU A 102 1.88 -9.66 -11.79
N ALA A 103 2.01 -9.82 -13.12
CA ALA A 103 2.38 -11.07 -13.75
C ALA A 103 3.84 -11.47 -13.49
N ALA A 104 4.75 -10.50 -13.36
CA ALA A 104 6.19 -10.77 -13.19
C ALA A 104 6.54 -11.49 -11.88
N ARG A 105 5.84 -11.19 -10.77
CA ARG A 105 6.19 -11.69 -9.42
C ARG A 105 5.05 -12.34 -8.63
N LYS A 106 3.99 -12.80 -9.32
CA LYS A 106 2.78 -13.37 -8.70
C LYS A 106 2.27 -12.52 -7.53
N ILE A 107 2.30 -11.20 -7.70
CA ILE A 107 2.00 -10.25 -6.63
C ILE A 107 0.52 -10.36 -6.29
N VAL A 108 0.25 -10.46 -4.99
CA VAL A 108 -1.11 -10.44 -4.48
C VAL A 108 -1.55 -9.00 -4.24
N VAL A 109 -2.71 -8.63 -4.77
CA VAL A 109 -3.29 -7.32 -4.51
C VAL A 109 -4.13 -7.38 -3.23
N ILE A 110 -3.80 -6.54 -2.26
CA ILE A 110 -4.55 -6.36 -1.01
C ILE A 110 -5.61 -5.29 -1.25
N PRO A 111 -6.91 -5.62 -1.10
CA PRO A 111 -7.99 -4.66 -1.25
C PRO A 111 -8.11 -3.74 -0.03
N ILE A 112 -8.60 -2.51 -0.23
CA ILE A 112 -9.02 -1.65 0.89
C ILE A 112 -10.25 -2.26 1.57
N THR A 113 -10.06 -2.81 2.78
CA THR A 113 -11.13 -3.30 3.63
C THR A 113 -11.69 -2.17 4.53
N PRO A 114 -12.87 -2.34 5.14
CA PRO A 114 -13.38 -1.37 6.11
C PRO A 114 -12.41 -1.10 7.27
N GLU A 115 -11.70 -2.12 7.75
CA GLU A 115 -10.69 -1.98 8.82
C GLU A 115 -9.52 -1.10 8.37
N ILE A 116 -9.00 -1.34 7.15
CA ILE A 116 -7.95 -0.54 6.53
C ILE A 116 -8.43 0.90 6.35
N ALA A 117 -9.62 1.10 5.80
CA ALA A 117 -10.20 2.42 5.55
C ALA A 117 -10.31 3.24 6.84
N VAL A 118 -10.90 2.66 7.89
CA VAL A 118 -11.05 3.35 9.18
C VAL A 118 -9.70 3.66 9.81
N LYS A 119 -8.76 2.70 9.83
CA LYS A 119 -7.44 2.90 10.43
C LYS A 119 -6.63 3.98 9.69
N SER A 120 -6.67 3.99 8.36
CA SER A 120 -5.95 4.97 7.53
C SER A 120 -6.48 6.41 7.68
N ALA A 121 -7.73 6.58 8.11
CA ALA A 121 -8.36 7.89 8.26
C ALA A 121 -7.99 8.59 9.58
N LEU A 122 -7.43 7.85 10.56
CA LEU A 122 -7.02 8.41 11.85
C LEU A 122 -5.82 9.35 11.68
N ALA A 123 -5.98 10.61 12.10
CA ALA A 123 -4.98 11.65 11.86
C ALA A 123 -3.66 11.39 12.60
N GLU A 124 -3.74 10.78 13.78
CA GLU A 124 -2.62 10.40 14.62
C GLU A 124 -1.85 9.18 14.10
N PHE A 125 -2.44 8.41 13.17
CA PHE A 125 -1.87 7.13 12.74
C PHE A 125 -0.65 7.30 11.83
N CYS A 126 -0.75 8.17 10.82
CA CYS A 126 0.34 8.51 9.92
C CYS A 126 0.26 10.02 9.60
N PRO A 127 0.79 10.87 10.49
CA PRO A 127 0.56 12.32 10.42
C PRO A 127 1.10 12.98 9.15
N HIS A 128 2.22 12.47 8.63
CA HIS A 128 2.94 13.04 7.49
C HIS A 128 2.66 12.33 6.16
N GLY A 129 1.96 11.19 6.18
CA GLY A 129 1.63 10.46 4.95
C GLY A 129 0.45 11.08 4.22
N ASP A 130 0.50 11.00 2.90
CA ASP A 130 -0.64 11.30 2.05
C ASP A 130 -1.73 10.20 2.16
N PRO A 131 -2.89 10.31 1.49
CA PRO A 131 -3.92 9.29 1.55
C PRO A 131 -3.46 7.88 1.14
N ALA A 132 -2.59 7.75 0.13
CA ALA A 132 -2.07 6.46 -0.32
C ALA A 132 -1.11 5.88 0.73
N ASP A 133 -0.18 6.69 1.23
CA ASP A 133 0.76 6.31 2.31
C ASP A 133 0.01 5.77 3.53
N ARG A 134 -1.05 6.46 3.94
CA ARG A 134 -1.89 6.08 5.09
C ARG A 134 -2.56 4.72 4.88
N ILE A 135 -3.07 4.48 3.69
CA ILE A 135 -3.71 3.20 3.34
C ILE A 135 -2.66 2.09 3.31
N ILE A 136 -1.50 2.30 2.68
CA ILE A 136 -0.40 1.32 2.63
C ILE A 136 0.10 0.97 4.03
N ALA A 137 0.31 1.98 4.89
CA ALA A 137 0.73 1.78 6.27
C ALA A 137 -0.32 1.00 7.08
N ALA A 138 -1.61 1.34 6.94
CA ALA A 138 -2.71 0.66 7.62
C ALA A 138 -2.81 -0.80 7.18
N SER A 139 -2.79 -1.05 5.87
CA SER A 139 -2.76 -2.40 5.28
C SER A 139 -1.60 -3.22 5.82
N THR A 140 -0.40 -2.66 5.82
CA THR A 140 0.80 -3.38 6.30
C THR A 140 0.67 -3.82 7.75
N LEU A 141 0.21 -2.94 8.63
CA LEU A 141 0.05 -3.28 10.04
C LEU A 141 -1.05 -4.30 10.30
N ILE A 142 -2.22 -4.16 9.65
CA ILE A 142 -3.34 -5.08 9.78
C ILE A 142 -2.93 -6.48 9.32
N HIS A 143 -2.18 -6.56 8.20
CA HIS A 143 -1.66 -7.81 7.68
C HIS A 143 -0.43 -8.35 8.41
N LYS A 144 0.10 -7.62 9.42
CA LYS A 144 1.34 -7.95 10.15
C LYS A 144 2.53 -8.22 9.21
N ALA A 145 2.57 -7.48 8.10
CA ALA A 145 3.59 -7.61 7.07
C ALA A 145 4.75 -6.64 7.32
N LYS A 146 5.82 -6.80 6.53
CA LYS A 146 6.88 -5.80 6.38
C LYS A 146 6.62 -4.98 5.12
N LEU A 147 7.00 -3.71 5.12
CA LEU A 147 6.86 -2.82 3.97
C LEU A 147 8.23 -2.57 3.31
N VAL A 148 8.31 -2.76 2.00
CA VAL A 148 9.46 -2.30 1.20
C VAL A 148 9.14 -0.91 0.67
N THR A 149 9.87 0.10 1.13
CA THR A 149 9.67 1.50 0.70
C THR A 149 10.95 2.30 0.89
N SER A 150 11.21 3.23 -0.04
CA SER A 150 12.23 4.26 0.11
C SER A 150 11.77 5.47 0.91
N ASP A 151 10.47 5.57 1.20
CA ASP A 151 9.91 6.73 1.88
C ASP A 151 10.24 6.72 3.37
N HIS A 152 10.93 7.76 3.80
CA HIS A 152 11.33 7.96 5.19
C HIS A 152 10.17 8.45 6.07
N ASN A 153 9.11 9.01 5.48
CA ASN A 153 7.92 9.41 6.26
C ASN A 153 7.21 8.18 6.83
N LEU A 154 7.10 7.11 6.04
CA LEU A 154 6.53 5.84 6.47
C LEU A 154 7.35 5.17 7.58
N ALA A 155 8.66 5.40 7.64
CA ALA A 155 9.50 4.93 8.75
C ALA A 155 9.17 5.56 10.11
N THR A 156 8.43 6.68 10.14
CA THR A 156 7.97 7.32 11.39
C THR A 156 6.70 6.68 11.96
N VAL A 157 6.03 5.80 11.21
CA VAL A 157 4.79 5.16 11.63
C VAL A 157 5.08 4.05 12.66
N SER A 158 4.50 4.19 13.85
CA SER A 158 4.70 3.24 14.95
C SER A 158 4.28 1.82 14.57
N GLY A 159 5.17 0.86 14.79
CA GLY A 159 4.95 -0.57 14.54
C GLY A 159 5.20 -1.04 13.11
N LEU A 160 5.45 -0.12 12.17
CA LEU A 160 5.70 -0.46 10.77
C LEU A 160 7.14 -0.97 10.59
N GLN A 161 7.29 -2.16 10.02
CA GLN A 161 8.62 -2.75 9.79
C GLN A 161 9.07 -2.45 8.36
N ILE A 162 9.99 -1.50 8.21
CA ILE A 162 10.51 -1.06 6.90
C ILE A 162 11.71 -1.91 6.45
N ILE A 163 11.70 -2.24 5.16
CA ILE A 163 12.84 -2.79 4.43
C ILE A 163 13.21 -1.81 3.31
N TRP A 164 14.37 -1.19 3.50
CA TRP A 164 15.18 -0.52 2.49
C TRP A 164 16.64 -0.77 2.86
#